data_AF-A0AAU9XWJ2-F1
#
_entry.id   AF-A0AAU9XWJ2-F1
#
_cell.length_a   1.000
_cell.length_b   1.000
_cell.length_c   1.000
_cell.angle_alpha   90.00
_cell.angle_beta   90.00
_cell.angle_gamma   90.00
#
_symmetry.space_group_name_H-M   'P 1'
#
loop_
_entity.id
_entity.type
_entity.pdbx_description
1 polymer ?
#
loop_
_entity_poly.entity_id
_entity_poly.type
_entity_poly.pdbx_seq_one_letter_code
_entity_poly.pdbx_strand_id
1 'polypeptide(L)'
;MADTITEMNGKLDLILARMEEIDEIKEKQKQLEKVSAELEKSLELAHESIKTLTVQVDAQEKTISDLEKGVNNLTKSASFEKERTIKLGSHSRRNNLIFFGIPEEVNETSVKTESLLYSFLGDELKLKGDDIE
;
A
#
# COMPACT_ATOMS: atom_id res chain seq x y z
N MET A 1 58.63 0.51 -72.27
CA MET A 1 57.58 1.56 -72.35
C MET A 1 56.20 0.95 -72.16
N ALA A 2 55.77 -0.05 -72.95
CA ALA A 2 54.46 -0.70 -72.77
C ALA A 2 54.31 -1.44 -71.42
N ASP A 3 55.30 -2.22 -71.01
CA ASP A 3 55.26 -2.95 -69.72
C ASP A 3 55.23 -2.00 -68.52
N THR A 4 55.95 -0.89 -68.61
CA THR A 4 56.03 0.16 -67.58
C THR A 4 54.68 0.86 -67.39
N ILE A 5 53.96 1.12 -68.49
CA ILE A 5 52.61 1.71 -68.46
C ILE A 5 51.60 0.71 -67.87
N THR A 6 51.74 -0.57 -68.19
CA THR A 6 50.86 -1.63 -67.68
C THR A 6 51.02 -1.81 -66.17
N GLU A 7 52.25 -1.78 -65.66
CA GLU A 7 52.54 -1.83 -64.23
C GLU A 7 52.01 -0.58 -63.49
N MET A 8 52.13 0.61 -64.10
CA MET A 8 51.56 1.84 -63.56
C MET A 8 50.04 1.79 -63.45
N ASN A 9 49.35 1.30 -64.48
CA ASN A 9 47.89 1.17 -64.47
C ASN A 9 47.43 0.19 -63.39
N GLY A 10 48.11 -0.96 -63.23
CA GLY A 10 47.78 -1.91 -62.16
C GLY A 10 47.96 -1.34 -60.75
N LYS A 11 48.96 -0.47 -60.53
CA LYS A 11 49.11 0.26 -59.25
C LYS A 11 48.01 1.31 -59.06
N LEU A 12 47.58 1.97 -60.13
CA LEU A 12 46.51 2.97 -60.09
C LEU A 12 45.17 2.32 -59.71
N ASP A 13 44.85 1.16 -60.31
CA ASP A 13 43.63 0.40 -60.00
C ASP A 13 43.61 -0.06 -58.54
N LEU A 14 44.76 -0.49 -58.02
CA LEU A 14 44.94 -0.82 -56.61
C LEU A 14 44.70 0.38 -55.69
N ILE A 15 45.21 1.56 -56.07
CA ILE A 15 44.99 2.80 -55.31
C ILE A 15 43.50 3.18 -55.32
N LEU A 16 42.83 3.06 -56.46
CA LEU A 16 41.39 3.37 -56.58
C LEU A 16 40.55 2.45 -55.69
N ALA A 17 40.81 1.14 -55.71
CA ALA A 17 40.11 0.19 -54.83
C ALA A 17 40.32 0.52 -53.34
N ARG A 18 41.52 0.96 -52.94
CA ARG A 18 41.80 1.38 -51.56
C ARG A 18 41.11 2.70 -51.20
N MET A 19 40.92 3.62 -52.15
CA MET A 19 40.17 4.85 -51.89
C MET A 19 38.69 4.56 -51.62
N GLU A 20 38.10 3.61 -52.34
CA GLU A 20 36.73 3.15 -52.07
C GLU A 20 36.59 2.53 -50.67
N GLU A 21 37.52 1.65 -50.27
CA GLU A 21 37.57 1.09 -48.91
C GLU A 21 37.68 2.20 -47.83
N ILE A 22 38.51 3.22 -48.06
CA ILE A 22 38.69 4.34 -47.14
C ILE A 22 37.39 5.15 -46.98
N ASP A 23 36.67 5.40 -48.06
CA ASP A 23 35.44 6.17 -48.01
C ASP A 23 34.31 5.39 -47.31
N GLU A 24 34.24 4.07 -47.49
CA GLU A 24 33.34 3.21 -46.69
C GLU A 24 33.66 3.25 -45.20
N ILE A 25 34.96 3.22 -44.83
CA ILE A 25 35.38 3.28 -43.44
C ILE A 25 35.01 4.64 -42.82
N LYS A 26 35.21 5.75 -43.55
CA LYS A 26 34.81 7.08 -43.08
C LYS A 26 33.31 7.17 -42.81
N GLU A 27 32.48 6.60 -43.70
CA GLU A 27 31.03 6.62 -43.51
C GLU A 27 30.62 5.78 -42.29
N LYS A 28 31.21 4.60 -42.11
CA LYS A 28 31.01 3.78 -40.90
C LYS A 28 31.45 4.51 -39.64
N GLN A 29 32.59 5.21 -39.67
CA GLN A 29 33.08 5.99 -38.54
C GLN A 29 32.10 7.09 -38.16
N LYS A 30 31.59 7.85 -39.14
CA LYS A 30 30.61 8.91 -38.92
C LYS A 30 29.30 8.37 -38.33
N GLN A 31 28.84 7.20 -38.78
CA GLN A 31 27.68 6.53 -38.20
C GLN A 31 27.94 6.10 -36.75
N LEU A 32 29.13 5.56 -36.46
CA LEU A 32 29.51 5.13 -35.12
C LEU A 32 29.57 6.32 -34.15
N GLU A 33 30.16 7.43 -34.56
CA GLU A 33 30.24 8.68 -33.78
C GLU A 33 28.83 9.21 -33.45
N LYS A 34 27.91 9.16 -34.43
CA LYS A 34 26.52 9.54 -34.22
C LYS A 34 25.83 8.64 -33.18
N VAL A 35 25.99 7.32 -33.31
CA VAL A 35 25.40 6.36 -32.37
C VAL A 35 25.99 6.53 -30.97
N SER A 36 27.29 6.80 -30.85
CA SER A 36 27.95 7.08 -29.57
C SER A 36 27.34 8.30 -28.88
N ALA A 37 27.14 9.40 -29.62
CA ALA A 37 26.53 10.61 -29.08
C ALA A 37 25.07 10.41 -28.64
N GLU A 38 24.29 9.61 -29.39
CA GLU A 38 22.92 9.25 -29.02
C GLU A 38 22.89 8.38 -27.75
N LEU A 39 23.81 7.44 -27.61
CA LEU A 39 23.97 6.59 -26.43
C LEU A 39 24.34 7.40 -25.18
N GLU A 40 25.31 8.31 -25.29
CA GLU A 40 25.71 9.20 -24.20
C GLU A 40 24.53 10.03 -23.69
N LYS A 41 23.76 10.63 -24.62
CA LYS A 41 22.56 11.38 -24.26
C LYS A 41 21.50 10.49 -23.59
N SER A 42 21.29 9.28 -24.10
CA SER A 42 20.35 8.34 -23.48
C SER A 42 20.78 7.92 -22.08
N LEU A 43 22.09 7.77 -21.85
CA LEU A 43 22.65 7.42 -20.56
C LEU A 43 22.44 8.55 -19.54
N GLU A 44 22.67 9.80 -19.96
CA GLU A 44 22.46 10.98 -19.12
C GLU A 44 21.00 11.09 -18.67
N LEU A 45 20.06 10.95 -19.62
CA LEU A 45 18.62 10.95 -19.33
C LEU A 45 18.21 9.81 -18.38
N ALA A 46 18.79 8.61 -18.56
CA ALA A 46 18.53 7.49 -17.68
C ALA A 46 19.05 7.76 -16.26
N HIS A 47 20.24 8.35 -16.12
CA HIS A 47 20.80 8.74 -14.83
C HIS A 47 19.95 9.80 -14.11
N GLU A 48 19.48 10.82 -14.82
CA GLU A 48 18.56 11.83 -14.26
C GLU A 48 17.24 11.22 -13.79
N SER A 49 16.70 10.28 -14.58
CA SER A 49 15.47 9.57 -14.24
C SER A 49 15.64 8.70 -13.00
N ILE A 50 16.74 7.96 -12.90
CA ILE A 50 17.07 7.15 -11.72
C ILE A 50 17.21 8.05 -10.49
N LYS A 51 17.92 9.18 -10.60
CA LYS A 51 18.09 10.12 -9.49
C LYS A 51 16.75 10.65 -8.99
N THR A 52 15.86 11.02 -9.91
CA THR A 52 14.50 11.46 -9.58
C THR A 52 13.71 10.36 -8.86
N LEU A 53 13.77 9.13 -9.38
CA LEU A 53 13.10 7.98 -8.77
C LEU A 53 13.60 7.69 -7.36
N THR A 54 14.92 7.75 -7.11
CA THR A 54 15.47 7.56 -5.76
C THR A 54 14.90 8.58 -4.77
N VAL A 55 14.87 9.87 -5.14
CA VAL A 55 14.29 10.92 -4.29
C VAL A 55 12.80 10.67 -3.99
N GLN A 56 12.04 10.19 -4.99
CA GLN A 56 10.63 9.86 -4.79
C GLN A 56 10.44 8.65 -3.87
N VAL A 57 11.28 7.63 -3.99
CA VAL A 57 11.25 6.45 -3.12
C VAL A 57 11.54 6.84 -1.66
N ASP A 58 12.58 7.65 -1.42
CA ASP A 58 12.92 8.12 -0.07
C ASP A 58 11.76 8.93 0.56
N ALA A 59 11.11 9.77 -0.23
CA ALA A 59 9.95 10.55 0.21
C ALA A 59 8.73 9.66 0.54
N GLN A 60 8.51 8.62 -0.28
CA GLN A 60 7.45 7.64 -0.04
C GLN A 60 7.71 6.83 1.23
N GLU A 61 8.95 6.37 1.45
CA GLU A 61 9.32 5.61 2.64
C GLU A 61 9.07 6.42 3.93
N LYS A 62 9.44 7.71 3.93
CA LYS A 62 9.13 8.60 5.04
C LYS A 62 7.61 8.75 5.27
N THR A 63 6.85 8.91 4.20
CA THR A 63 5.38 9.05 4.27
C THR A 63 4.72 7.80 4.84
N ILE A 64 5.19 6.62 4.41
CA ILE A 64 4.73 5.32 4.93
C ILE A 64 5.03 5.22 6.42
N SER A 65 6.25 5.56 6.86
CA SER A 65 6.62 5.52 8.28
C SER A 65 5.72 6.40 9.15
N ASP A 66 5.38 7.60 8.66
CA ASP A 66 4.50 8.52 9.41
C ASP A 66 3.04 8.03 9.42
N LEU A 67 2.56 7.42 8.32
CA LEU A 67 1.25 6.77 8.27
C LEU A 67 1.16 5.59 9.24
N GLU A 68 2.20 4.75 9.32
CA GLU A 68 2.24 3.60 10.24
C GLU A 68 2.16 4.05 11.70
N LYS A 69 2.86 5.13 12.08
CA LYS A 69 2.73 5.75 13.41
C LYS A 69 1.30 6.24 13.66
N GLY A 70 0.70 6.89 12.67
CA GLY A 70 -0.69 7.36 12.73
C GLY A 70 -1.68 6.23 12.96
N VAL A 71 -1.59 5.15 12.18
CA VAL A 71 -2.44 3.95 12.30
C VAL A 71 -2.30 3.29 13.67
N ASN A 72 -1.07 3.15 14.16
CA ASN A 72 -0.82 2.57 15.48
C ASN A 72 -1.44 3.41 16.61
N ASN A 73 -1.33 4.73 16.54
CA ASN A 73 -1.95 5.62 17.53
C ASN A 73 -3.48 5.54 17.47
N LEU A 74 -4.06 5.56 16.27
CA LEU A 74 -5.51 5.46 16.09
C LEU A 74 -6.05 4.12 16.62
N THR A 75 -5.32 3.03 16.38
CA THR A 75 -5.68 1.69 16.88
C THR A 75 -5.69 1.65 18.40
N LYS A 76 -4.71 2.28 19.06
CA LYS A 76 -4.67 2.41 20.53
C LYS A 76 -5.83 3.25 21.07
N SER A 77 -6.16 4.37 20.41
CA SER A 77 -7.30 5.19 20.81
C SER A 77 -8.62 4.44 20.64
N ALA A 78 -8.79 3.70 19.54
CA ALA A 78 -9.99 2.90 19.28
C ALA A 78 -10.17 1.78 20.31
N SER A 79 -9.09 1.08 20.68
CA SER A 79 -9.17 0.04 21.71
C SER A 79 -9.49 0.62 23.09
N PHE A 80 -8.90 1.76 23.44
CA PHE A 80 -9.20 2.47 24.68
C PHE A 80 -10.67 2.89 24.77
N GLU A 81 -11.21 3.52 23.72
CA GLU A 81 -12.63 3.95 23.71
C GLU A 81 -13.59 2.77 23.72
N LYS A 82 -13.24 1.65 23.05
CA LYS A 82 -14.00 0.41 23.13
C LYS A 82 -14.07 -0.10 24.57
N GLU A 83 -12.93 -0.18 25.26
CA GLU A 83 -12.89 -0.63 26.65
C GLU A 83 -13.66 0.31 27.58
N ARG A 84 -13.51 1.62 27.38
CA ARG A 84 -14.25 2.65 28.10
C ARG A 84 -15.76 2.48 27.94
N THR A 85 -16.22 2.25 26.71
CA THR A 85 -17.65 2.02 26.40
C THR A 85 -18.18 0.77 27.09
N ILE A 86 -17.42 -0.32 27.09
CA ILE A 86 -17.78 -1.55 27.81
C ILE A 86 -17.93 -1.26 29.31
N LYS A 87 -16.94 -0.58 29.93
CA LYS A 87 -16.97 -0.22 31.35
C LYS A 87 -18.18 0.64 31.70
N LEU A 88 -18.46 1.66 30.89
CA LEU A 88 -19.62 2.53 31.08
C LEU A 88 -20.94 1.77 30.92
N GLY A 89 -21.05 0.92 29.90
CA GLY A 89 -22.24 0.09 29.69
C GLY A 89 -22.50 -0.85 30.86
N SER A 90 -21.46 -1.52 31.36
CA SER A 90 -21.55 -2.38 32.54
C SER A 90 -21.87 -1.60 33.81
N HIS A 91 -21.31 -0.40 33.98
CA HIS A 91 -21.62 0.46 35.12
C HIS A 91 -23.08 0.93 35.08
N SER A 92 -23.57 1.38 33.92
CA SER A 92 -24.95 1.84 33.73
C SER A 92 -25.98 0.73 33.95
N ARG A 93 -25.64 -0.53 33.66
CA ARG A 93 -26.52 -1.69 33.84
C ARG A 93 -26.27 -2.45 35.14
N ARG A 94 -25.44 -1.94 36.05
CA ARG A 94 -25.01 -2.67 37.26
C ARG A 94 -26.18 -3.14 38.12
N ASN A 95 -27.24 -2.35 38.20
CA ASN A 95 -28.41 -2.64 39.01
C ASN A 95 -29.56 -3.25 38.19
N ASN A 96 -29.30 -3.61 36.93
CA ASN A 96 -30.31 -4.20 36.06
C ASN A 96 -30.10 -5.72 36.02
N LEU A 97 -31.17 -6.47 36.27
CA LEU A 97 -31.23 -7.91 36.04
C LEU A 97 -32.10 -8.17 34.80
N ILE A 98 -31.66 -9.09 33.95
CA ILE A 98 -32.42 -9.51 32.77
C ILE A 98 -32.95 -10.92 33.03
N PHE A 99 -34.27 -11.04 33.04
CA PHE A 99 -34.96 -12.32 33.17
C PHE A 99 -35.35 -12.83 31.79
N PHE A 100 -35.06 -14.10 31.51
CA PHE A 100 -35.38 -14.76 30.25
C PHE A 100 -36.40 -15.89 30.48
N GLY A 101 -37.21 -16.19 29.48
CA GLY A 101 -38.18 -17.28 29.55
C GLY A 101 -39.47 -16.96 30.31
N ILE A 102 -39.74 -15.68 30.59
CA ILE A 102 -41.03 -15.22 31.12
C ILE A 102 -42.04 -15.20 29.96
N PRO A 103 -43.20 -15.88 30.08
CA PRO A 103 -44.25 -15.86 29.06
C PRO A 103 -44.81 -14.45 28.85
N GLU A 104 -44.96 -14.03 27.59
CA GLU A 104 -45.60 -12.74 27.27
C GLU A 104 -47.12 -12.83 27.44
N GLU A 105 -47.71 -11.87 28.15
CA GLU A 105 -49.18 -11.78 28.33
C GLU A 105 -49.82 -10.76 27.38
N VAL A 106 -51.04 -11.06 26.91
CA VAL A 106 -51.84 -10.11 26.14
C VAL A 106 -52.30 -8.97 27.05
N ASN A 107 -52.03 -7.72 26.66
CA ASN A 107 -52.24 -6.52 27.48
C ASN A 107 -51.40 -6.51 28.76
N GLU A 108 -50.10 -6.79 28.63
CA GLU A 108 -49.11 -6.63 29.69
C GLU A 108 -49.04 -5.16 30.15
N THR A 109 -48.98 -4.95 31.46
CA THR A 109 -48.83 -3.64 32.08
C THR A 109 -47.75 -3.74 33.16
N SER A 110 -47.09 -2.62 33.50
CA SER A 110 -46.02 -2.60 34.52
C SER A 110 -46.41 -3.30 35.83
N VAL A 111 -47.65 -3.11 36.28
CA VAL A 111 -48.17 -3.70 37.53
C VAL A 111 -48.28 -5.23 37.43
N LYS A 112 -48.69 -5.75 36.27
CA LYS A 112 -48.77 -7.19 36.03
C LYS A 112 -47.37 -7.81 35.95
N THR A 113 -46.44 -7.17 35.23
CA THR A 113 -45.05 -7.61 35.12
C THR A 113 -44.35 -7.63 36.48
N GLU A 114 -44.58 -6.60 37.31
CA GLU A 114 -44.05 -6.53 38.67
C GLU A 114 -44.62 -7.63 39.57
N SER A 115 -45.93 -7.87 39.51
CA SER A 115 -46.58 -8.97 40.25
C SER A 115 -46.03 -10.34 39.85
N LEU A 116 -45.85 -10.56 38.55
CA LEU A 116 -45.27 -11.79 37.99
C LEU A 116 -43.82 -11.99 38.45
N LEU A 117 -43.03 -10.91 38.49
CA LEU A 117 -41.67 -10.94 39.02
C LEU A 117 -41.65 -11.33 40.50
N TYR A 118 -42.51 -10.73 41.34
CA TYR A 118 -42.59 -11.08 42.76
C TYR A 118 -42.99 -12.54 42.99
N SER A 119 -43.96 -13.07 42.21
CA SER A 119 -44.28 -14.51 42.27
C SER A 119 -43.10 -15.38 41.87
N PHE A 120 -42.37 -15.02 40.81
CA PHE A 120 -41.19 -15.75 40.36
C PHE A 120 -40.08 -15.76 41.43
N LEU A 121 -39.79 -14.61 42.05
CA LEU A 121 -38.81 -14.50 43.14
C LEU A 121 -39.20 -15.34 44.36
N GLY A 122 -40.49 -15.39 44.71
CA GLY A 122 -41.00 -16.21 45.80
C GLY A 122 -40.93 -17.71 45.51
N ASP A 123 -41.39 -18.13 44.33
CA ASP A 123 -41.57 -19.54 43.96
C ASP A 123 -40.23 -20.22 43.63
N GLU A 124 -39.38 -19.56 42.83
CA GLU A 124 -38.13 -20.15 42.33
C GLU A 124 -36.92 -19.84 43.23
N LEU A 125 -36.84 -18.62 43.79
CA LEU A 125 -35.71 -18.19 44.63
C LEU A 125 -35.97 -18.34 46.14
N LYS A 126 -37.20 -18.67 46.56
CA LYS A 126 -37.59 -18.90 47.97
C LYS A 126 -37.31 -17.72 48.90
N LEU A 127 -37.33 -16.50 48.36
CA LEU A 127 -37.19 -15.29 49.16
C LEU A 127 -38.48 -15.08 49.96
N LYS A 128 -38.35 -14.80 51.27
CA LYS A 128 -39.51 -14.49 52.11
C LYS A 128 -39.85 -13.01 52.03
N GLY A 129 -41.10 -12.63 52.33
CA GLY A 129 -41.55 -11.24 52.25
C GLY A 129 -40.69 -10.25 53.06
N ASP A 130 -40.08 -10.70 54.15
CA ASP A 130 -39.19 -9.88 54.99
C ASP A 130 -37.79 -9.63 54.34
N ASP A 131 -37.43 -10.38 53.30
CA ASP A 131 -36.17 -10.24 52.54
C ASP A 131 -36.32 -9.35 51.29
N ILE A 132 -37.52 -8.82 51.03
CA ILE A 132 -37.92 -8.13 49.80
C ILE A 132 -38.40 -6.68 50.10
N GLU A 133 -37.82 -6.04 51.12
CA GLU A 133 -37.95 -4.57 51.36
C GLU A 133 -36.83 -3.77 50.69
#